data_AF-A0A3D0QCG5-F1
#
_entry.id   AF-A0A3D0QCG5-F1
#
_cell.length_a   1.000
_cell.length_b   1.000
_cell.length_c   1.000
_cell.angle_alpha   90.00
_cell.angle_beta   90.00
_cell.angle_gamma   90.00
#
_symmetry.space_group_name_H-M   'P 1'
#
loop_
_entity.id
_entity.type
_entity.pdbx_description
1 polymer ?
#
loop_
_entity_poly.entity_id
_entity_poly.type
_entity_poly.pdbx_seq_one_letter_code
_entity_poly.pdbx_strand_id
1 'polypeptide(L)' 'MKRKFYNLTVICEGAMPDFTVDEQTLASFEKSFDSGEGIIRFIDREDNGEVKLRNKKLAGYKKTQMDPVPSELKDKC' A
#
# COMPACT_ATOMS: atom_id res chain seq x y z
N MET A 1 16.60 -9.41 8.37
CA MET A 1 15.54 -9.81 7.40
C MET A 1 15.57 -8.82 6.24
N LYS A 2 15.53 -9.28 4.97
CA LYS A 2 15.43 -8.37 3.82
C LYS A 2 14.05 -7.71 3.87
N ARG A 3 13.98 -6.38 3.94
CA ARG A 3 12.70 -5.63 3.86
C ARG A 3 12.11 -5.86 2.46
N LYS A 4 10.89 -6.38 2.38
CA LYS A 4 10.14 -6.52 1.14
C LYS A 4 9.25 -5.31 0.94
N PHE A 5 9.21 -4.81 -0.29
CA PHE A 5 8.32 -3.75 -0.72
C PHE A 5 7.35 -4.28 -1.76
N TYR A 6 6.16 -3.69 -1.79
CA TYR A 6 5.07 -4.05 -2.68
C TYR A 6 4.55 -2.80 -3.34
N ASN A 7 4.22 -2.93 -4.62
CA ASN A 7 3.32 -1.98 -5.28
C ASN A 7 1.89 -2.43 -4.97
N LEU A 8 1.15 -1.58 -4.25
CA LEU A 8 -0.25 -1.73 -3.89
C LEU A 8 -1.10 -0.83 -4.80
N THR A 9 -1.75 -1.43 -5.78
CA THR A 9 -2.75 -0.75 -6.62
C THR A 9 -4.10 -0.83 -5.94
N VAL A 10 -4.69 0.31 -5.57
CA VAL A 10 -6.03 0.34 -4.98
C VAL A 10 -7.07 0.66 -6.04
N ILE A 11 -8.15 -0.11 -6.12
CA ILE A 11 -9.20 0.07 -7.13
C ILE A 11 -10.34 0.89 -6.51
N CYS A 12 -10.48 2.14 -6.97
CA CYS A 12 -11.57 3.05 -6.62
C CYS A 12 -12.50 3.25 -7.83
N GLU A 13 -13.71 3.77 -7.62
CA GLU A 13 -14.62 4.13 -8.72
C GLU A 13 -13.95 5.12 -9.69
N GLY A 14 -13.54 4.63 -10.86
CA GLY A 14 -12.92 5.43 -11.93
C GLY A 14 -11.44 5.77 -11.73
N ALA A 15 -10.77 5.23 -10.70
CA ALA A 15 -9.35 5.48 -10.46
C ALA A 15 -8.63 4.24 -9.91
N MET A 16 -7.36 4.08 -10.27
CA MET A 16 -6.51 3.01 -9.78
C MET A 16 -5.13 3.56 -9.36
N PRO A 17 -5.03 4.26 -8.23
CA PRO A 17 -3.73 4.73 -7.73
C PRO A 17 -2.85 3.57 -7.27
N ASP A 18 -1.56 3.70 -7.53
CA ASP A 18 -0.50 2.80 -7.06
C ASP A 18 0.22 3.44 -5.86
N PHE A 19 0.58 2.62 -4.87
CA PHE A 19 1.32 3.04 -3.69
C PHE A 19 2.47 2.08 -3.40
N THR A 20 3.59 2.60 -2.93
CA THR A 20 4.70 1.75 -2.48
C THR A 20 4.57 1.50 -0.99
N VAL A 21 4.42 0.25 -0.58
CA VAL A 21 4.27 -0.12 0.84
C VAL A 21 5.24 -1.22 1.24
N ASP A 22 5.62 -1.26 2.51
CA ASP A 22 6.35 -2.40 3.07
C ASP A 22 5.41 -3.56 3.46
N GLU A 23 5.99 -4.73 3.75
CA GLU A 23 5.24 -5.95 4.12
C GLU A 23 4.32 -5.74 5.34
N GLN A 24 4.74 -4.97 6.35
CA GLN A 24 3.96 -4.73 7.56
C GLN A 24 2.76 -3.82 7.28
N THR A 25 2.99 -2.79 6.48
CA THR A 25 2.00 -1.82 6.03
C THR A 25 0.96 -2.48 5.14
N LEU A 26 1.40 -3.34 4.22
CA LEU A 26 0.52 -4.15 3.38
C LEU A 26 -0.37 -5.05 4.24
N ALA A 27 0.20 -5.82 5.17
CA ALA A 27 -0.59 -6.68 6.05
C ALA A 27 -1.63 -5.91 6.88
N SER A 28 -1.28 -4.70 7.33
CA SER A 28 -2.19 -3.81 8.04
C SER A 28 -3.33 -3.31 7.13
N PHE A 29 -3.00 -2.90 5.91
CA PHE A 29 -3.98 -2.52 4.89
C PHE A 29 -4.96 -3.65 4.60
N GLU A 30 -4.48 -4.87 4.35
CA GLU A 30 -5.33 -6.03 4.02
C GLU A 30 -6.30 -6.34 5.16
N LYS A 31 -5.80 -6.32 6.40
CA LYS A 31 -6.64 -6.50 7.58
C LYS A 31 -7.73 -5.44 7.70
N SER A 32 -7.41 -4.16 7.49
CA SER A 32 -8.38 -3.06 7.52
C SER A 32 -9.38 -3.13 6.36
N PHE A 33 -8.95 -3.60 5.19
CA PHE A 33 -9.80 -3.82 4.03
C PHE A 33 -10.83 -4.91 4.33
N ASP A 34 -10.37 -6.09 4.75
CA ASP A 34 -11.19 -7.26 5.03
C ASP A 34 -12.13 -7.06 6.22
N SER A 35 -11.72 -6.26 7.23
CA SER A 35 -12.56 -5.93 8.39
C SER A 35 -13.68 -4.94 8.06
N GLY A 36 -13.65 -4.31 6.88
CA GLY A 36 -14.60 -3.28 6.49
C GLY A 36 -14.45 -1.96 7.28
N GLU A 37 -13.25 -1.68 7.82
CA GLU A 37 -12.97 -0.43 8.54
C GLU A 37 -13.37 0.79 7.71
N GLY A 38 -13.99 1.81 8.30
CA GLY A 38 -14.48 2.96 7.52
C GLY A 38 -13.39 3.74 6.78
N ILE A 39 -12.19 3.83 7.37
CA ILE A 39 -11.04 4.55 6.82
C ILE A 39 -9.79 3.68 7.02
N ILE A 40 -9.08 3.38 5.93
CA ILE A 40 -7.78 2.71 5.95
C ILE A 40 -6.69 3.78 5.89
N ARG A 41 -5.68 3.67 6.76
CA ARG A 41 -4.54 4.61 6.81
C ARG A 41 -3.23 3.85 6.70
N PHE A 42 -2.32 4.34 5.87
CA PHE A 42 -0.99 3.76 5.73
C PHE A 42 0.01 4.80 5.21
N ILE A 43 1.30 4.47 5.22
CA ILE A 43 2.36 5.33 4.71
C ILE A 43 2.78 4.83 3.33
N ASP A 44 2.75 5.71 2.34
CA ASP A 44 3.40 5.47 1.06
C ASP A 44 4.89 5.74 1.19
N ARG A 45 5.71 4.76 0.83
CA ARG A 45 7.16 4.78 0.94
C ARG A 45 7.85 5.57 -0.16
N GLU A 46 7.17 5.83 -1.28
CA GLU A 46 7.70 6.66 -2.35
C GLU A 46 7.86 8.11 -1.86
N ASP A 47 6.77 8.69 -1.35
CA ASP A 47 6.74 10.07 -0.85
C ASP A 47 6.92 10.20 0.67
N ASN A 48 6.98 9.08 1.40
CA ASN A 48 6.86 9.04 2.88
C ASN A 48 5.61 9.78 3.39
N GLY A 49 4.54 9.80 2.59
CA GLY A 49 3.29 10.49 2.88
C GLY A 49 2.25 9.59 3.55
N GLU A 50 1.41 10.15 4.42
CA GLU A 50 0.25 9.42 4.96
C GLU A 50 -0.89 9.39 3.94
N VAL A 51 -1.30 8.19 3.56
CA VAL A 51 -2.44 7.93 2.70
C VAL A 51 -3.66 7.61 3.55
N LYS A 52 -4.81 8.23 3.23
CA LYS A 52 -6.10 8.01 3.89
C LYS A 52 -7.14 7.62 2.85
N LEU A 53 -7.60 6.36 2.87
CA LEU A 53 -8.60 5.83 1.94
C LEU A 53 -9.91 5.54 2.67
N ARG A 54 -11.05 5.84 2.03
CA ARG A 54 -12.37 5.44 2.53
C ARG A 54 -12.69 4.05 2.01
N ASN A 55 -12.72 3.04 2.88
CA ASN A 55 -12.91 1.64 2.47
C ASN A 55 -14.23 1.42 1.70
N LYS A 56 -15.30 2.13 2.09
CA LYS A 56 -16.59 2.09 1.39
C LYS A 56 -16.54 2.47 -0.10
N LYS A 57 -15.47 3.13 -0.55
CA LYS A 57 -15.25 3.52 -1.96
C LYS A 57 -14.28 2.60 -2.71
N LEU A 58 -13.72 1.61 -2.01
CA LEU A 58 -12.76 0.68 -2.59
C LEU A 58 -13.53 -0.52 -3.16
N ALA A 59 -13.34 -0.78 -4.45
CA ALA A 59 -13.87 -1.96 -5.12
C ALA A 59 -12.94 -3.18 -4.96
N GLY A 60 -11.67 -2.95 -4.62
CA GLY A 60 -10.66 -3.98 -4.43
C GLY A 60 -9.25 -3.41 -4.40
N TYR A 61 -8.26 -4.27 -4.40
CA TYR A 61 -6.85 -3.91 -4.53
C TYR A 61 -6.07 -5.03 -5.24
N LYS A 62 -4.89 -4.70 -5.76
CA LYS A 62 -3.89 -5.64 -6.26
C LYS A 62 -2.57 -5.35 -5.56
N LYS A 63 -1.78 -6.41 -5.31
CA LYS A 63 -0.44 -6.30 -4.74
C LYS A 63 0.57 -7.02 -5.64
N THR A 64 1.70 -6.38 -5.88
CA THR A 64 2.83 -6.98 -6.62
C THR A 64 4.09 -6.80 -5.80
N GLN A 65 4.78 -7.90 -5.46
CA GLN A 65 6.08 -7.81 -4.79
C GLN A 65 7.10 -7.19 -5.73
N MET A 66 7.84 -6.18 -5.26
CA MET A 66 8.85 -5.50 -6.05
C MET A 66 10.16 -6.29 -5.98
N ASP A 67 10.59 -6.85 -7.12
CA ASP A 67 11.90 -7.50 -7.26
C ASP A 67 12.55 -7.11 -8.60
N PRO A 68 13.74 -6.45 -8.58
CA PRO A 68 14.48 -5.97 -7.41
C PRO A 68 13.88 -4.70 -6.80
N VAL A 69 14.02 -4.53 -5.49
CA VAL A 69 13.69 -3.26 -4.81
C VAL A 69 14.52 -2.10 -5.41
N PRO A 70 13.88 -1.00 -5.87
CA PRO A 70 14.56 0.18 -6.38
C PRO A 70 15.61 0.71 -5.40
N SER A 71 16.77 1.15 -5.91
CA SER A 71 17.91 1.61 -5.12
C SER A 71 17.55 2.77 -4.19
N GLU A 72 16.65 3.66 -4.62
CA GLU A 72 16.19 4.83 -3.85
C GLU A 72 15.45 4.46 -2.55
N LEU A 73 14.83 3.27 -2.51
CA LEU A 73 14.19 2.72 -1.31
C LEU A 73 15.19 1.92 -0.43
N LYS A 74 16.33 1.49 -0.99
CA LYS A 74 17.40 0.83 -0.25
C LYS A 74 18.21 1.80 0.59
N ASP A 75 18.44 3.03 0.11
CA ASP A 75 19.27 4.03 0.80
C ASP A 75 18.59 4.71 2.01
N LYS A 76 17.27 4.56 2.17
CA LYS A 76 16.52 5.09 3.34
C LYS A 76 16.34 4.06 4.47
N CYS A 77 17.01 2.90 4.42
CA CYS A 77 16.73 1.77 5.31
C CYS A 77 17.73 1.55 6.45
#